data_AF-A0A922YY61-F1
#
_entry.id   AF-A0A922YY61-F1
#
_cell.length_a   1.000
_cell.length_b   1.000
_cell.length_c   1.000
_cell.angle_alpha   90.00
_cell.angle_beta   90.00
_cell.angle_gamma   90.00
#
_symmetry.space_group_name_H-M   'P 1'
#
loop_
_entity.id
_entity.type
_entity.pdbx_description
1 polymer ?
#
loop_
_entity_poly.entity_id
_entity_poly.type
_entity_poly.pdbx_seq_one_letter_code
_entity_poly.pdbx_strand_id
1 'polypeptide(L)'
;SGDNRGAALAVAHTLGLKDDEVMAEVLPGDKAAAVQRLRLGTPLAPPSVSMAEKEGLAPEAWTTKGEFNPVAEREAKTGSARDHIGAHTVAMVGDGVNDAPALAAADVGLAMSHAQGGGSDVAMHAAGITLMRGDVALVAAALDISRRTVRKIRQNLFWAFVYNAAGIPLAAMGYLSPVMAGAAMALSSVSVVGNALLLKRWKPPTGH
;
A
#
# COMPACT_ATOMS: atom_id res chain seq x y z
N SER A 1 4.09 17.57 -2.46
CA SER A 1 3.33 18.48 -3.32
C SER A 1 4.26 19.16 -4.33
N GLY A 2 3.73 19.60 -5.47
CA GLY A 2 4.43 20.54 -6.36
C GLY A 2 4.30 22.00 -5.92
N ASP A 3 3.47 22.29 -4.93
CA ASP A 3 3.30 23.64 -4.36
C ASP A 3 4.54 24.12 -3.62
N ASN A 4 4.61 25.44 -3.43
CA ASN A 4 5.64 26.04 -2.60
C ASN A 4 5.63 25.50 -1.16
N ARG A 5 6.80 25.53 -0.52
CA ARG A 5 6.99 24.98 0.83
C ARG A 5 6.06 25.56 1.88
N GLY A 6 5.79 26.88 1.84
CA GLY A 6 4.92 27.53 2.83
C GLY A 6 3.49 27.03 2.77
N ALA A 7 2.92 26.94 1.56
CA ALA A 7 1.57 26.44 1.35
C ALA A 7 1.46 24.95 1.72
N ALA A 8 2.42 24.14 1.30
CA ALA A 8 2.44 22.71 1.60
C ALA A 8 2.50 22.42 3.11
N LEU A 9 3.36 23.13 3.85
CA LEU A 9 3.49 22.96 5.30
C LEU A 9 2.24 23.46 6.06
N ALA A 10 1.64 24.57 5.63
CA ALA A 10 0.42 25.08 6.25
C ALA A 10 -0.74 24.08 6.18
N VAL A 11 -0.93 23.45 5.01
CA VAL A 11 -1.93 22.38 4.84
C VAL A 11 -1.55 21.16 5.67
N ALA A 12 -0.28 20.75 5.63
CA ALA A 12 0.21 19.58 6.36
C ALA A 12 -0.01 19.70 7.88
N HIS A 13 0.26 20.87 8.46
CA HIS A 13 0.04 21.13 9.89
C HIS A 13 -1.43 21.05 10.27
N THR A 14 -2.33 21.52 9.39
CA THR A 14 -3.78 21.41 9.59
C THR A 14 -4.23 19.93 9.63
N LEU A 15 -3.51 19.05 8.94
CA LEU A 15 -3.74 17.62 8.91
C LEU A 15 -2.96 16.84 10.00
N GLY A 16 -2.18 17.53 10.83
CA GLY A 16 -1.36 16.92 11.88
C GLY A 16 -0.11 16.20 11.38
N LEU A 17 0.33 16.45 10.15
CA LEU A 17 1.58 15.92 9.60
C LEU A 17 2.78 16.73 10.11
N LYS A 18 3.89 16.04 10.32
CA LYS A 18 5.16 16.64 10.73
C LYS A 18 5.95 17.16 9.52
N ASP A 19 6.89 18.07 9.76
CA ASP A 19 7.71 18.67 8.70
C ASP A 19 8.57 17.65 7.94
N ASP A 20 9.02 16.58 8.61
CA ASP A 20 9.81 15.49 8.03
C ASP A 20 8.97 14.51 7.19
N GLU A 21 7.63 14.61 7.28
CA GLU A 21 6.67 13.83 6.51
C GLU A 21 6.24 14.56 5.21
N VAL A 22 6.70 15.80 4.99
CA VAL A 22 6.24 16.68 3.91
C VAL A 22 7.38 17.02 2.95
N MET A 23 7.22 16.62 1.69
CA MET A 23 8.03 17.14 0.58
C MET A 23 7.22 18.16 -0.24
N ALA A 24 7.76 19.36 -0.43
CA ALA A 24 7.18 20.43 -1.24
C ALA A 24 8.09 20.74 -2.45
N GLU A 25 7.57 21.51 -3.42
CA GLU A 25 8.30 21.91 -4.63
C GLU A 25 8.82 20.71 -5.45
N VAL A 26 8.11 19.58 -5.36
CA VAL A 26 8.52 18.32 -6.00
C VAL A 26 8.07 18.30 -7.47
N LEU A 27 9.03 18.13 -8.38
CA LEU A 27 8.75 17.96 -9.80
C LEU A 27 8.06 16.62 -10.06
N PRO A 28 7.26 16.49 -11.14
CA PRO A 28 6.57 15.23 -11.46
C PRO A 28 7.49 13.99 -11.50
N GLY A 29 8.70 14.14 -12.04
CA GLY A 29 9.70 13.05 -12.08
C GLY A 29 10.22 12.63 -10.71
N ASP A 30 10.33 13.58 -9.78
CA ASP A 30 10.92 13.36 -8.45
C ASP A 30 9.91 12.72 -7.48
N LYS A 31 8.60 12.83 -7.77
CA LYS A 31 7.56 12.16 -6.99
C LYS A 31 7.71 10.63 -7.02
N ALA A 32 8.03 10.06 -8.18
CA ALA A 32 8.25 8.61 -8.32
C ALA A 32 9.49 8.16 -7.54
N ALA A 33 10.56 8.96 -7.52
CA ALA A 33 11.76 8.69 -6.73
C ALA A 33 11.47 8.73 -5.22
N ALA A 34 10.65 9.68 -4.75
CA ALA A 34 10.22 9.73 -3.35
C ALA A 34 9.41 8.49 -2.94
N VAL A 35 8.52 8.01 -3.82
CA VAL A 35 7.78 6.75 -3.60
C VAL A 35 8.74 5.56 -3.49
N GLN A 36 9.74 5.46 -4.37
CA GLN A 36 10.73 4.39 -4.33
C GLN A 36 11.57 4.44 -3.05
N ARG A 37 11.97 5.62 -2.58
CA ARG A 37 12.68 5.80 -1.32
C ARG A 37 11.87 5.28 -0.12
N LEU A 38 10.60 5.66 -0.04
CA LEU A 38 9.71 5.14 1.01
C LEU A 38 9.61 3.61 0.95
N ARG A 39 9.51 3.02 -0.24
CA ARG A 39 9.46 1.55 -0.40
C ARG A 39 10.72 0.85 0.09
N LEU A 40 11.84 1.57 0.16
CA LEU A 40 13.13 1.06 0.62
C LEU A 40 13.39 1.35 2.11
N GLY A 41 12.47 2.04 2.78
CA GLY A 41 12.64 2.44 4.19
C GLY A 41 13.39 3.73 4.39
N THR A 42 13.63 4.44 3.29
CA THR A 42 14.42 5.66 3.30
C THR A 42 13.50 6.86 3.58
N PRO A 43 13.81 7.73 4.57
CA PRO A 43 12.99 8.88 4.92
C PRO A 43 12.74 9.84 3.74
N LEU A 44 11.65 10.63 3.77
CA LEU A 44 11.25 11.61 2.74
C LEU A 44 12.09 12.89 2.73
N ALA A 45 12.63 13.28 3.87
CA ALA A 45 13.67 14.30 3.97
C ALA A 45 15.02 13.62 4.22
N PRO A 46 16.15 14.15 3.68
CA PRO A 46 17.45 13.68 4.12
C PRO A 46 17.52 13.85 5.65
N PRO A 47 17.92 12.81 6.40
CA PRO A 47 18.04 12.91 7.85
C PRO A 47 19.00 14.05 8.19
N SER A 48 18.76 14.76 9.29
CA SER A 48 19.77 15.68 9.82
C SER A 48 21.09 14.93 9.97
N VAL A 49 22.22 15.59 9.74
CA VAL A 49 23.56 14.95 9.82
C VAL A 49 23.71 14.16 11.13
N SER A 50 23.16 14.70 12.23
CA SER A 50 23.15 14.06 13.55
C SER A 50 22.29 12.80 13.68
N MET A 51 21.23 12.65 12.86
CA MET A 51 20.40 11.44 12.79
C MET A 51 21.04 10.39 11.89
N ALA A 52 21.57 10.80 10.73
CA ALA A 52 22.28 9.90 9.81
C ALA A 52 23.48 9.22 10.50
N GLU A 53 24.24 9.99 11.29
CA GLU A 53 25.39 9.49 12.03
C GLU A 53 25.00 8.54 13.18
N LYS A 54 23.85 8.77 13.83
CA LYS A 54 23.31 7.90 14.89
C LYS A 54 22.73 6.59 14.37
N GLU A 55 22.17 6.61 13.16
CA GLU A 55 21.52 5.45 12.53
C GLU A 55 22.47 4.65 11.62
N GLY A 56 23.75 5.06 11.51
CA GLY A 56 24.76 4.38 10.68
C GLY A 56 24.47 4.44 9.18
N LEU A 57 23.68 5.44 8.74
CA LEU A 57 23.34 5.61 7.32
C LEU A 57 24.54 6.20 6.59
N ALA A 58 25.07 5.48 5.60
CA ALA A 58 26.26 5.91 4.87
C ALA A 58 26.04 7.30 4.22
N PRO A 59 26.95 8.28 4.43
CA PRO A 59 26.80 9.65 3.93
C PRO A 59 26.78 9.76 2.39
N GLU A 60 27.06 8.66 1.68
CA GLU A 60 27.22 8.61 0.23
C GLU A 60 25.90 8.39 -0.54
N ALA A 61 24.81 8.02 0.17
CA ALA A 61 23.49 7.79 -0.42
C ALA A 61 22.76 9.09 -0.82
N TRP A 62 23.24 10.24 -0.36
CA TRP A 62 22.63 11.55 -0.58
C TRP A 62 23.69 12.51 -1.09
N THR A 63 23.55 13.03 -2.31
CA THR A 63 24.49 14.07 -2.78
C THR A 63 24.27 15.36 -2.00
N THR A 64 25.30 16.20 -1.90
CA THR A 64 25.28 17.53 -1.26
C THR A 64 24.23 18.50 -1.83
N LYS A 65 23.56 18.15 -2.94
CA LYS A 65 22.46 18.89 -3.56
C LYS A 65 21.09 18.22 -3.43
N GLY A 66 20.97 17.10 -2.72
CA GLY A 66 19.69 16.38 -2.60
C GLY A 66 19.31 15.53 -3.82
N GLU A 67 20.21 15.39 -4.80
CA GLU A 67 20.06 14.46 -5.92
C GLU A 67 20.31 13.01 -5.45
N PHE A 68 19.41 12.12 -5.82
CA PHE A 68 19.46 10.69 -5.52
C PHE A 68 20.49 9.99 -6.43
N ASN A 69 21.43 9.23 -5.84
CA ASN A 69 22.42 8.45 -6.59
C ASN A 69 22.00 6.97 -6.71
N PRO A 70 21.44 6.53 -7.85
CA PRO A 70 20.94 5.17 -8.03
C PRO A 70 22.04 4.10 -8.14
N VAL A 71 23.31 4.47 -8.30
CA VAL A 71 24.44 3.53 -8.48
C VAL A 71 25.00 3.09 -7.12
N ALA A 72 25.20 4.01 -6.18
CA ALA A 72 25.68 3.70 -4.83
C ALA A 72 24.75 2.74 -4.07
N GLU A 73 23.44 2.82 -4.33
CA GLU A 73 22.45 1.96 -3.70
C GLU A 73 22.35 0.55 -4.32
N ARG A 74 22.73 0.38 -5.59
CA ARG A 74 22.80 -0.95 -6.22
C ARG A 74 23.91 -1.80 -5.62
N GLU A 75 25.03 -1.17 -5.26
CA GLU A 75 26.15 -1.86 -4.61
C GLU A 75 25.76 -2.33 -3.19
N ALA A 76 24.98 -1.54 -2.45
CA ALA A 76 24.44 -1.94 -1.15
C ALA A 76 23.43 -3.10 -1.21
N LYS A 77 22.66 -3.23 -2.30
CA LYS A 77 21.62 -4.28 -2.49
C LYS A 77 22.15 -5.66 -2.92
N THR A 78 23.45 -5.81 -3.16
CA THR A 78 24.03 -7.10 -3.57
C THR A 78 24.27 -8.05 -2.38
N GLY A 79 24.06 -7.57 -1.14
CA GLY A 79 24.05 -8.37 0.07
C GLY A 79 22.64 -8.82 0.48
N SER A 80 22.42 -10.14 0.47
CA SER A 80 21.41 -10.86 1.27
C SER A 80 19.92 -10.57 0.99
N ALA A 81 19.28 -11.53 0.31
CA ALA A 81 17.82 -11.65 0.13
C ALA A 81 17.01 -11.93 1.43
N ARG A 82 17.46 -11.44 2.59
CA ARG A 82 16.82 -11.68 3.90
C ARG A 82 16.59 -10.43 4.76
N ASP A 83 17.05 -9.24 4.36
CA ASP A 83 16.84 -8.01 5.13
C ASP A 83 15.76 -7.11 4.49
N HIS A 84 14.50 -7.50 4.64
CA HIS A 84 13.35 -6.62 4.33
C HIS A 84 12.98 -5.69 5.50
N ILE A 85 13.87 -5.51 6.49
CA ILE A 85 13.60 -4.78 7.73
C ILE A 85 13.37 -3.27 7.49
N GLY A 86 13.66 -2.75 6.29
CA GLY A 86 13.34 -1.37 5.89
C GLY A 86 12.15 -1.20 4.94
N ALA A 87 11.65 -2.23 4.24
CA ALA A 87 10.74 -1.99 3.12
C ALA A 87 9.31 -1.63 3.56
N HIS A 88 8.86 -0.39 3.32
CA HIS A 88 7.47 0.00 3.55
C HIS A 88 6.59 -0.38 2.35
N THR A 89 5.37 -0.86 2.62
CA THR A 89 4.32 -0.92 1.60
C THR A 89 3.76 0.48 1.39
N VAL A 90 3.95 1.04 0.20
CA VAL A 90 3.59 2.43 -0.10
C VAL A 90 2.33 2.49 -0.95
N ALA A 91 1.33 3.22 -0.47
CA ALA A 91 0.18 3.61 -1.26
C ALA A 91 0.35 5.07 -1.71
N MET A 92 0.19 5.33 -3.02
CA MET A 92 0.21 6.68 -3.59
C MET A 92 -1.20 7.07 -3.99
N VAL A 93 -1.62 8.29 -3.66
CA VAL A 93 -2.91 8.86 -4.05
C VAL A 93 -2.65 10.13 -4.86
N GLY A 94 -3.30 10.27 -6.01
CA GLY A 94 -3.18 11.44 -6.88
C GLY A 94 -4.39 11.61 -7.77
N ASP A 95 -4.55 12.78 -8.38
CA ASP A 95 -5.72 13.15 -9.20
C ASP A 95 -5.38 13.45 -10.67
N GLY A 96 -4.09 13.64 -10.99
CA GLY A 96 -3.65 14.16 -12.29
C GLY A 96 -2.65 13.30 -13.06
N VAL A 97 -2.44 13.67 -14.34
CA VAL A 97 -1.40 13.09 -15.24
C VAL A 97 -0.03 13.10 -14.57
N ASN A 98 0.29 14.17 -13.84
CA ASN A 98 1.59 14.41 -13.21
C ASN A 98 1.93 13.38 -12.13
N ASP A 99 0.94 12.69 -11.58
CA ASP A 99 1.14 11.67 -10.55
C ASP A 99 1.18 10.26 -11.12
N ALA A 100 0.91 10.07 -12.42
CA ALA A 100 0.89 8.74 -13.04
C ALA A 100 2.20 7.95 -12.85
N PRO A 101 3.41 8.53 -13.00
CA PRO A 101 4.65 7.81 -12.72
C PRO A 101 4.79 7.40 -11.24
N ALA A 102 4.33 8.24 -10.32
CA ALA A 102 4.38 7.95 -8.88
C ALA A 102 3.32 6.91 -8.46
N LEU A 103 2.13 6.96 -9.06
CA LEU A 103 1.06 5.96 -8.91
C LEU A 103 1.52 4.58 -9.37
N ALA A 104 2.25 4.51 -10.50
CA ALA A 104 2.79 3.26 -11.02
C ALA A 104 3.99 2.72 -10.21
N ALA A 105 4.77 3.61 -9.56
CA ALA A 105 5.92 3.21 -8.74
C ALA A 105 5.53 2.66 -7.36
N ALA A 106 4.34 2.99 -6.87
CA ALA A 106 3.80 2.57 -5.58
C ALA A 106 3.39 1.09 -5.59
N ASP A 107 3.31 0.47 -4.41
CA ASP A 107 2.73 -0.88 -4.29
C ASP A 107 1.23 -0.86 -4.57
N VAL A 108 0.57 0.25 -4.23
CA VAL A 108 -0.84 0.51 -4.54
C VAL A 108 -1.03 1.97 -4.98
N GLY A 109 -1.28 2.18 -6.27
CA GLY A 109 -1.71 3.48 -6.80
C GLY A 109 -3.23 3.66 -6.72
N LEU A 110 -3.70 4.77 -6.15
CA LEU A 110 -5.10 5.19 -6.11
C LEU A 110 -5.28 6.52 -6.86
N ALA A 111 -5.99 6.50 -7.98
CA ALA A 111 -6.36 7.71 -8.71
C ALA A 111 -7.70 8.25 -8.21
N MET A 112 -7.79 9.57 -7.96
CA MET A 112 -9.04 10.26 -7.65
C MET A 112 -9.63 10.88 -8.91
N SER A 113 -10.92 10.62 -9.16
CA SER A 113 -11.68 11.24 -10.23
C SER A 113 -12.56 12.35 -9.67
N HIS A 114 -12.39 13.58 -10.17
CA HIS A 114 -13.30 14.68 -9.86
C HIS A 114 -14.56 14.59 -10.74
N ALA A 115 -15.73 14.68 -10.11
CA ALA A 115 -17.06 14.61 -10.74
C ALA A 115 -17.34 15.69 -11.80
N GLN A 116 -16.47 16.70 -11.93
CA GLN A 116 -16.51 17.73 -12.99
C GLN A 116 -15.59 17.40 -14.17
N GLY A 117 -15.14 16.15 -14.33
CA GLY A 117 -14.40 15.69 -15.52
C GLY A 117 -12.87 15.82 -15.42
N GLY A 118 -12.28 15.49 -14.27
CA GLY A 118 -10.87 15.82 -13.98
C GLY A 118 -9.91 14.66 -13.72
N GLY A 119 -10.38 13.41 -13.62
CA GLY A 119 -9.45 12.27 -13.51
C GLY A 119 -8.75 12.07 -14.85
N SER A 120 -7.46 12.41 -14.93
CA SER A 120 -6.67 12.17 -16.14
C SER A 120 -6.75 10.70 -16.54
N ASP A 121 -7.08 10.42 -17.80
CA ASP A 121 -7.13 9.07 -18.36
C ASP A 121 -5.82 8.29 -18.11
N VAL A 122 -4.70 9.01 -18.18
CA VAL A 122 -3.35 8.48 -17.89
C VAL A 122 -3.21 8.05 -16.43
N ALA A 123 -3.76 8.82 -15.48
CA ALA A 123 -3.71 8.49 -14.06
C ALA A 123 -4.62 7.31 -13.72
N MET A 124 -5.80 7.23 -14.34
CA MET A 124 -6.73 6.10 -14.17
C MET A 124 -6.16 4.79 -14.73
N HIS A 125 -5.42 4.85 -15.84
CA HIS A 125 -4.72 3.68 -16.39
C HIS A 125 -3.48 3.28 -15.58
N ALA A 126 -2.79 4.23 -14.95
CA ALA A 126 -1.62 3.95 -14.14
C ALA A 126 -1.95 3.43 -12.73
N ALA A 127 -3.10 3.80 -12.18
CA ALA A 127 -3.52 3.39 -10.84
C ALA A 127 -4.23 2.04 -10.82
N GLY A 128 -3.93 1.21 -9.82
CA GLY A 128 -4.63 -0.07 -9.61
C GLY A 128 -6.06 0.11 -9.07
N ILE A 129 -6.38 1.28 -8.50
CA ILE A 129 -7.70 1.61 -7.97
C ILE A 129 -8.09 3.02 -8.43
N THR A 130 -9.30 3.17 -8.96
CA THR A 130 -9.86 4.49 -9.31
C THR A 130 -11.02 4.82 -8.37
N LEU A 131 -10.93 5.96 -7.69
CA LEU A 131 -11.97 6.51 -6.82
C LEU A 131 -12.85 7.45 -7.65
N MET A 132 -14.08 7.03 -7.95
CA MET A 132 -15.00 7.77 -8.85
C MET A 132 -15.59 9.06 -8.25
N ARG A 133 -15.27 9.36 -6.99
CA ARG A 133 -15.61 10.63 -6.32
C ARG A 133 -14.34 11.19 -5.70
N GLY A 134 -14.18 12.51 -5.73
CA GLY A 134 -13.08 13.25 -5.09
C GLY A 134 -13.20 13.32 -3.57
N ASP A 135 -13.62 12.24 -2.92
CA ASP A 135 -13.73 12.15 -1.47
C ASP A 135 -12.57 11.30 -0.92
N VAL A 136 -11.68 11.93 -0.16
CA VAL A 136 -10.48 11.31 0.42
C VAL A 136 -10.84 10.18 1.40
N ALA A 137 -12.04 10.21 2.01
CA ALA A 137 -12.52 9.14 2.87
C ALA A 137 -12.66 7.80 2.10
N LEU A 138 -12.78 7.84 0.77
CA LEU A 138 -12.82 6.64 -0.05
C LEU A 138 -11.48 5.89 -0.08
N VAL A 139 -10.35 6.57 0.13
CA VAL A 139 -9.05 5.92 0.29
C VAL A 139 -9.08 5.03 1.54
N ALA A 140 -9.52 5.57 2.68
CA ALA A 140 -9.64 4.81 3.92
C ALA A 140 -10.64 3.65 3.78
N ALA A 141 -11.77 3.89 3.10
CA ALA A 141 -12.76 2.86 2.78
C ALA A 141 -12.17 1.72 1.95
N ALA A 142 -11.40 2.03 0.90
CA ALA A 142 -10.73 1.05 0.03
C ALA A 142 -9.72 0.18 0.80
N LEU A 143 -8.95 0.78 1.72
CA LEU A 143 -8.03 0.04 2.57
C LEU A 143 -8.76 -0.84 3.59
N ASP A 144 -9.86 -0.35 4.18
CA ASP A 144 -10.64 -1.12 5.15
C ASP A 144 -11.31 -2.34 4.52
N ILE A 145 -11.94 -2.17 3.34
CA ILE A 145 -12.59 -3.26 2.62
C ILE A 145 -11.60 -4.33 2.17
N SER A 146 -10.39 -3.92 1.75
CA SER A 146 -9.31 -4.83 1.38
C SER A 146 -8.88 -5.70 2.57
N ARG A 147 -8.62 -5.11 3.73
CA ARG A 147 -8.23 -5.84 4.96
C ARG A 147 -9.29 -6.86 5.38
N ARG A 148 -10.57 -6.50 5.30
CA ARG A 148 -11.68 -7.41 5.62
C ARG A 148 -11.76 -8.58 4.63
N THR A 149 -11.56 -8.31 3.35
CA THR A 149 -11.56 -9.32 2.29
C THR A 149 -10.40 -10.31 2.47
N VAL A 150 -9.17 -9.82 2.68
CA VAL A 150 -7.99 -10.68 2.91
C VAL A 150 -8.16 -11.56 4.14
N ARG A 151 -8.77 -11.03 5.22
CA ARG A 151 -9.07 -11.83 6.41
C ARG A 151 -9.97 -13.03 6.10
N LYS A 152 -10.98 -12.84 5.25
CA LYS A 152 -11.87 -13.91 4.80
C LYS A 152 -11.15 -14.92 3.91
N ILE A 153 -10.32 -14.46 2.99
CA ILE A 153 -9.50 -15.34 2.15
C ILE A 153 -8.59 -16.23 3.02
N ARG A 154 -7.90 -15.65 4.02
CA ARG A 154 -7.03 -16.40 4.93
C ARG A 154 -7.79 -17.44 5.76
N GLN A 155 -9.00 -17.11 6.22
CA GLN A 155 -9.88 -18.06 6.91
C GLN A 155 -10.25 -19.25 6.02
N ASN A 156 -10.63 -19.00 4.76
CA ASN A 156 -10.99 -20.05 3.82
C ASN A 156 -9.79 -20.96 3.49
N LEU A 157 -8.62 -20.36 3.26
CA LEU A 157 -7.38 -21.10 3.01
C LEU A 157 -6.96 -21.96 4.21
N PHE A 158 -7.09 -21.43 5.43
CA PHE A 158 -6.80 -22.19 6.64
C PHE A 158 -7.63 -23.47 6.71
N TRP A 159 -8.94 -23.37 6.50
CA TRP A 159 -9.82 -24.55 6.50
C TRP A 159 -9.46 -25.52 5.38
N ALA A 160 -9.14 -25.03 4.17
CA ALA A 160 -8.68 -25.87 3.06
C ALA A 160 -7.46 -26.72 3.44
N PHE A 161 -6.46 -26.10 4.08
CA PHE A 161 -5.27 -26.80 4.55
C PHE A 161 -5.57 -27.80 5.67
N VAL A 162 -6.43 -27.44 6.64
CA VAL A 162 -6.84 -28.36 7.71
C VAL A 162 -7.50 -29.61 7.14
N TYR A 163 -8.38 -29.46 6.16
CA TYR A 163 -9.04 -30.61 5.52
C TYR A 163 -8.08 -31.48 4.72
N ASN A 164 -7.14 -30.89 3.98
CA ASN A 164 -6.13 -31.66 3.26
C ASN A 164 -5.17 -32.38 4.22
N ALA A 165 -4.72 -31.69 5.27
CA ALA A 165 -3.81 -32.23 6.28
C ALA A 165 -4.46 -33.36 7.10
N ALA A 166 -5.75 -33.28 7.41
CA ALA A 166 -6.48 -34.35 8.10
C ALA A 166 -6.91 -35.45 7.14
N GLY A 167 -7.43 -35.08 5.96
CA GLY A 167 -8.03 -35.99 4.99
C GLY A 167 -7.03 -36.96 4.36
N ILE A 168 -5.81 -36.52 4.05
CA ILE A 168 -4.79 -37.40 3.43
C ILE A 168 -4.38 -38.55 4.40
N PRO A 169 -3.98 -38.29 5.66
CA PRO A 169 -3.69 -39.34 6.62
C PRO A 169 -4.90 -40.21 6.96
N LEU A 170 -6.08 -39.61 7.14
CA LEU A 170 -7.29 -40.36 7.47
C LEU A 170 -7.78 -41.26 6.33
N ALA A 171 -7.61 -40.84 5.07
CA ALA A 171 -7.85 -41.67 3.90
C ALA A 171 -6.82 -42.82 3.81
N ALA A 172 -5.55 -42.54 4.10
CA ALA A 172 -4.52 -43.57 4.18
C ALA A 172 -4.78 -44.60 5.29
N MET A 173 -5.44 -44.19 6.37
CA MET A 173 -5.85 -45.07 7.49
C MET A 173 -7.23 -45.72 7.28
N GLY A 174 -7.98 -45.38 6.22
CA GLY A 174 -9.28 -45.99 5.88
C GLY A 174 -10.49 -45.49 6.68
N TYR A 175 -10.36 -44.42 7.48
CA TYR A 175 -11.35 -44.01 8.49
C TYR A 175 -12.16 -42.75 8.16
N LEU A 176 -12.07 -42.18 6.95
CA LEU A 176 -12.77 -40.92 6.68
C LEU A 176 -13.29 -40.83 5.27
N SER A 177 -14.54 -40.36 5.14
CA SER A 177 -15.09 -39.93 3.86
C SER A 177 -14.71 -38.46 3.63
N PRO A 178 -13.90 -38.15 2.60
CA PRO A 178 -13.60 -36.77 2.20
C PRO A 178 -14.86 -35.93 1.91
N VAL A 179 -15.98 -36.62 1.67
CA VAL A 179 -17.31 -36.06 1.41
C VAL A 179 -17.86 -35.28 2.61
N MET A 180 -17.72 -35.77 3.85
CA MET A 180 -18.21 -35.06 5.05
C MET A 180 -17.41 -33.79 5.36
N ALA A 181 -16.08 -33.86 5.19
CA ALA A 181 -15.18 -32.72 5.28
C ALA A 181 -15.47 -31.67 4.20
N GLY A 182 -15.63 -32.10 2.94
CA GLY A 182 -16.02 -31.24 1.82
C GLY A 182 -17.40 -30.61 2.00
N ALA A 183 -18.36 -31.33 2.58
CA ALA A 183 -19.71 -30.81 2.87
C ALA A 183 -19.69 -29.71 3.93
N ALA A 184 -18.95 -29.89 5.03
CA ALA A 184 -18.76 -28.84 6.04
C ALA A 184 -18.06 -27.59 5.45
N MET A 185 -17.11 -27.78 4.54
CA MET A 185 -16.41 -26.71 3.84
C MET A 185 -17.31 -25.96 2.84
N ALA A 186 -18.16 -26.68 2.09
CA ALA A 186 -19.15 -26.08 1.19
C ALA A 186 -20.19 -25.26 1.97
N LEU A 187 -20.65 -25.75 3.13
CA LEU A 187 -21.51 -25.00 4.05
C LEU A 187 -20.80 -23.77 4.62
N SER A 188 -19.49 -23.86 4.87
CA SER A 188 -18.66 -22.71 5.26
C SER A 188 -18.55 -21.68 4.13
N SER A 189 -18.45 -22.09 2.86
CA SER A 189 -18.53 -21.17 1.71
C SER A 189 -19.87 -20.44 1.64
N VAL A 190 -21.00 -21.12 1.87
CA VAL A 190 -22.31 -20.46 1.95
C VAL A 190 -22.35 -19.48 3.13
N SER A 191 -21.74 -19.82 4.26
CA SER A 191 -21.64 -18.95 5.44
C SER A 191 -20.70 -17.76 5.22
N VAL A 192 -19.60 -17.93 4.48
CA VAL A 192 -18.64 -16.87 4.13
C VAL A 192 -19.20 -15.96 3.06
N VAL A 193 -19.84 -16.49 2.01
CA VAL A 193 -20.57 -15.72 1.00
C VAL A 193 -21.73 -14.97 1.66
N GLY A 194 -22.48 -15.62 2.55
CA GLY A 194 -23.50 -14.98 3.38
C GLY A 194 -22.93 -13.84 4.25
N ASN A 195 -21.76 -14.05 4.87
CA ASN A 195 -21.08 -13.02 5.64
C ASN A 195 -20.42 -11.94 4.77
N ALA A 196 -20.09 -12.23 3.51
CA ALA A 196 -19.63 -11.24 2.54
C ALA A 196 -20.82 -10.39 2.03
N LEU A 197 -22.02 -10.95 1.95
CA LEU A 197 -23.25 -10.18 1.72
C LEU A 197 -23.60 -9.27 2.91
N LEU A 198 -23.18 -9.63 4.12
CA LEU A 198 -23.22 -8.71 5.28
C LEU A 198 -22.28 -7.51 5.10
N LEU A 199 -21.16 -7.63 4.37
CA LEU A 199 -20.34 -6.48 3.99
C LEU A 199 -21.07 -5.53 3.03
N LYS A 200 -22.11 -5.97 2.31
CA LYS A 200 -23.00 -5.09 1.55
C LYS A 200 -23.80 -4.13 2.45
N ARG A 201 -23.90 -4.43 3.76
CA ARG A 201 -24.51 -3.56 4.78
C ARG A 201 -23.49 -2.64 5.44
N TRP A 202 -22.20 -2.78 5.13
CA TRP A 202 -21.18 -1.88 5.63
C TRP A 202 -21.43 -0.49 5.07
N LYS A 203 -21.44 0.50 5.97
CA LYS A 203 -21.48 1.92 5.62
C LYS A 203 -20.09 2.48 5.84
N PRO A 204 -19.53 3.24 4.89
CA PRO A 204 -18.28 3.94 5.11
C PRO A 204 -18.43 4.90 6.29
N PRO A 205 -17.36 5.15 7.07
CA PRO A 205 -17.35 6.23 8.03
C PRO A 205 -17.66 7.53 7.28
N THR A 206 -18.70 8.24 7.70
CA THR A 206 -18.99 9.57 7.19
C THR A 206 -18.13 10.53 8.00
N GLY A 207 -17.22 11.25 7.33
CA GLY A 207 -16.51 12.35 7.95
C GLY A 207 -17.48 13.49 8.25
N HIS A 208 -17.49 13.97 9.49
CA HIS A 208 -17.98 15.30 9.83
C HIS A 208 -16.87 16.31 9.63
#